data_AF-A0A8T6XVN9-F1
#
_entry.id   AF-A0A8T6XVN9-F1
#
_cell.length_a   1.000
_cell.length_b   1.000
_cell.length_c   1.000
_cell.angle_alpha   90.00
_cell.angle_beta   90.00
_cell.angle_gamma   90.00
#
_symmetry.space_group_name_H-M   'P 1'
#
loop_
_entity.id
_entity.type
_entity.pdbx_description
1 polymer ?
#
loop_
_entity_poly.entity_id
_entity_poly.type
_entity_poly.pdbx_seq_one_letter_code
_entity_poly.pdbx_strand_id
1 'polypeptide(L)'
;MWYHLTGVYSPVEEAIKLYVNGTLENTTWHNGTINVVGQGLTMANRWHSGAHDRWFTGDIDEVIIFDRVLSDAEIMRHYQSLKP
;
A
#
# COMPACT_ATOMS: atom_id res chain seq x y z
N MET A 1 17.44 6.04 -5.52
CA MET A 1 16.45 7.03 -5.05
C MET A 1 15.42 6.28 -4.24
N TRP A 2 15.08 6.75 -3.05
CA TRP A 2 14.07 6.14 -2.19
C TRP A 2 12.72 6.82 -2.36
N TYR A 3 11.65 6.03 -2.28
CA TYR A 3 10.27 6.51 -2.29
C TYR A 3 9.50 5.86 -1.16
N HIS A 4 8.66 6.64 -0.48
CA HIS A 4 7.68 6.11 0.46
C HIS A 4 6.34 5.97 -0.25
N LEU A 5 5.82 4.74 -0.34
CA LEU A 5 4.55 4.44 -0.97
C LEU A 5 3.52 4.06 0.09
N THR A 6 2.32 4.63 -0.02
CA THR A 6 1.19 4.24 0.83
C THR A 6 -0.02 3.95 -0.04
N GLY A 7 -0.57 2.74 0.08
CA GLY A 7 -1.87 2.38 -0.49
C GLY A 7 -2.93 2.39 0.61
N VAL A 8 -4.07 3.03 0.34
CA VAL A 8 -5.22 3.06 1.25
C VAL A 8 -6.44 2.52 0.54
N TYR A 9 -7.13 1.59 1.17
CA TYR A 9 -8.46 1.17 0.78
C TYR A 9 -9.48 1.66 1.80
N SER A 10 -10.48 2.41 1.34
CA SER A 10 -11.60 2.86 2.18
C SER A 10 -12.91 2.28 1.65
N PRO A 11 -13.56 1.34 2.35
CA PRO A 11 -14.87 0.83 1.96
C PRO A 11 -15.99 1.85 2.18
N VAL A 12 -15.77 2.85 3.04
CA VAL A 12 -16.74 3.93 3.30
C VAL A 12 -16.72 4.98 2.19
N GLU A 13 -15.53 5.33 1.69
CA GLU A 13 -15.38 6.24 0.55
C GLU A 13 -15.49 5.53 -0.80
N GLU A 14 -15.56 4.18 -0.81
CA GLU A 14 -15.51 3.35 -2.02
C GLU A 14 -14.32 3.72 -2.91
N ALA A 15 -13.14 3.87 -2.29
CA ALA A 15 -11.95 4.40 -2.96
C ALA A 15 -10.67 3.64 -2.57
N ILE A 16 -9.80 3.49 -3.56
CA ILE A 16 -8.39 3.14 -3.40
C ILE A 16 -7.56 4.38 -3.69
N LYS A 17 -6.66 4.74 -2.78
CA LYS A 17 -5.77 5.91 -2.89
C LYS A 17 -4.32 5.47 -2.89
N LEU A 18 -3.49 6.12 -3.71
CA LEU A 18 -2.05 5.94 -3.76
C LEU A 18 -1.37 7.26 -3.40
N TYR A 19 -0.46 7.18 -2.43
CA TYR A 19 0.36 8.31 -2.01
C TYR A 19 1.82 8.02 -2.32
N VAL A 20 2.54 9.02 -2.83
CA VAL A 20 3.99 8.99 -3.03
C VAL A 20 4.60 10.09 -2.17
N ASN A 21 5.56 9.72 -1.32
CA ASN A 21 6.23 10.67 -0.42
C ASN A 21 5.24 11.51 0.42
N GLY A 22 4.18 10.85 0.91
CA GLY A 22 3.15 11.46 1.75
C GLY A 22 2.06 12.25 1.01
N THR A 23 2.20 12.49 -0.29
CA THR A 23 1.24 13.26 -1.09
C THR A 23 0.32 12.33 -1.89
N LEU A 24 -0.98 12.63 -1.93
CA LEU A 24 -1.93 11.88 -2.75
C LEU A 24 -1.61 12.09 -4.24
N GLU A 25 -1.26 11.01 -4.92
CA GLU A 25 -0.97 11.03 -6.36
C GLU A 25 -2.18 10.60 -7.19
N ASN A 26 -2.95 9.63 -6.70
CA ASN A 26 -4.12 9.15 -7.44
C ASN A 26 -5.19 8.54 -6.53
N THR A 27 -6.44 8.61 -6.99
CA THR A 27 -7.61 7.98 -6.40
C THR A 27 -8.36 7.22 -7.49
N THR A 28 -8.75 5.98 -7.20
CA THR A 28 -9.65 5.19 -8.06
C THR A 28 -10.83 4.71 -7.26
N TRP A 29 -12.04 4.91 -7.79
CA TRP A 29 -13.27 4.44 -7.18
C TRP A 29 -13.40 2.94 -7.33
N HIS A 30 -13.65 2.25 -6.22
CA HIS A 30 -13.85 0.82 -6.17
C HIS A 30 -14.80 0.47 -5.03
N ASN A 31 -15.89 -0.19 -5.39
CA ASN A 31 -16.86 -0.75 -4.45
C ASN A 31 -16.60 -2.26 -4.32
N GLY A 32 -16.54 -2.77 -3.09
CA GLY A 32 -16.43 -4.20 -2.82
C GLY A 32 -15.74 -4.51 -1.50
N THR A 33 -15.19 -5.71 -1.40
CA THR A 33 -14.31 -6.12 -0.29
C THR A 33 -12.98 -6.57 -0.84
N ILE A 34 -11.94 -6.48 -0.01
CA ILE A 34 -10.66 -7.10 -0.36
C ILE A 34 -10.86 -8.61 -0.39
N ASN A 35 -10.58 -9.22 -1.54
CA ASN A 35 -10.64 -10.67 -1.68
C ASN A 35 -9.58 -11.32 -0.78
N VAL A 36 -10.02 -12.16 0.15
CA VAL A 36 -9.12 -12.96 0.99
C VAL A 36 -8.63 -14.13 0.16
N VAL A 37 -7.32 -14.18 -0.09
CA VAL A 37 -6.66 -15.34 -0.67
C VAL A 37 -6.07 -16.19 0.46
N GLY A 38 -6.14 -17.52 0.35
CA GLY A 38 -5.60 -18.44 1.36
C GLY A 38 -4.06 -18.47 1.45
N GLN A 39 -3.38 -17.53 0.79
CA GLN A 39 -1.93 -17.41 0.79
C GLN A 39 -1.48 -16.38 1.83
N GLY A 40 -0.33 -16.63 2.45
CA GLY A 40 0.34 -15.62 3.28
C GLY A 40 0.77 -14.37 2.48
N LEU A 41 1.06 -13.30 3.21
CA LEU A 41 1.63 -12.07 2.64
C LEU A 41 2.96 -12.37 1.94
N THR A 42 3.15 -11.80 0.75
CA THR A 42 4.39 -11.89 -0.02
C THR A 42 4.97 -10.50 -0.23
N MET A 43 6.30 -10.40 -0.29
CA MET A 43 7.03 -9.16 -0.55
C MET A 43 7.97 -9.34 -1.73
N ALA A 44 8.21 -8.27 -2.48
CA ALA A 44 9.07 -8.24 -3.67
C ALA A 44 8.71 -9.23 -4.80
N ASN A 45 7.53 -9.84 -4.77
CA ASN A 45 6.98 -10.70 -5.82
C ASN A 45 5.46 -10.79 -5.65
N ARG A 46 4.80 -11.50 -6.55
CA ARG A 46 3.40 -11.87 -6.46
C ARG A 46 3.26 -13.38 -6.43
N TRP A 47 2.45 -13.90 -5.50
CA TRP A 47 1.94 -15.27 -5.61
C TRP A 47 0.71 -15.32 -6.52
N HIS A 48 0.75 -16.17 -7.56
CA HIS A 48 -0.38 -16.37 -8.47
C HIS A 48 -0.38 -17.80 -9.02
N SER A 49 -1.56 -18.45 -8.98
CA SER A 49 -1.78 -19.76 -9.62
C SER A 49 -0.75 -20.85 -9.24
N GLY A 50 -0.33 -20.89 -7.98
CA GLY A 50 0.60 -21.91 -7.46
C GLY A 50 2.08 -21.60 -7.62
N ALA A 51 2.45 -20.41 -8.10
CA ALA A 51 3.83 -19.99 -8.28
C ALA A 51 4.05 -18.51 -7.93
N HIS A 52 5.31 -18.15 -7.67
CA HIS A 52 5.73 -16.75 -7.53
C HIS A 52 6.12 -16.18 -8.89
N ASP A 53 5.63 -14.99 -9.21
CA ASP A 53 5.97 -14.23 -10.41
C ASP A 53 6.12 -12.72 -10.11
N ARG A 54 6.31 -11.90 -11.16
CA ARG A 54 6.43 -10.42 -11.07
C ARG A 54 7.40 -9.94 -9.99
N TRP A 55 8.60 -10.52 -10.00
CA TRP A 55 9.67 -10.16 -9.08
C TRP A 55 10.04 -8.68 -9.20
N PHE A 56 10.17 -8.03 -8.06
CA PHE A 56 10.69 -6.68 -7.94
C PHE A 56 12.20 -6.74 -7.75
N THR A 57 12.94 -5.88 -8.46
CA THR A 57 14.40 -5.74 -8.31
C THR A 57 14.72 -4.37 -7.73
N GLY A 58 14.99 -4.35 -6.44
CA GLY A 58 15.30 -3.16 -5.66
C GLY A 58 15.21 -3.44 -4.17
N ASP A 59 15.56 -2.45 -3.37
CA ASP A 59 15.50 -2.53 -1.92
C ASP A 59 14.11 -2.10 -1.41
N ILE A 60 13.63 -2.76 -0.36
CA ILE A 60 12.39 -2.45 0.35
C ILE A 60 12.74 -2.36 1.82
N ASP A 61 12.26 -1.31 2.49
CA ASP A 61 12.49 -1.09 3.91
C ASP A 61 11.22 -0.51 4.57
N GLU A 62 11.12 -0.65 5.90
CA GLU A 62 10.05 -0.08 6.75
C GLU A 62 8.60 -0.46 6.33
N VAL A 63 8.34 -1.76 6.16
CA VAL A 63 7.02 -2.27 5.75
C VAL A 63 6.06 -2.33 6.94
N ILE A 64 4.93 -1.61 6.84
CA ILE A 64 3.88 -1.55 7.87
C ILE A 64 2.51 -1.78 7.23
N ILE A 65 1.62 -2.48 7.93
CA ILE A 65 0.23 -2.70 7.54
C ILE A 65 -0.67 -2.19 8.67
N PHE A 66 -1.69 -1.42 8.32
CA PHE A 66 -2.71 -0.92 9.23
C PHE A 66 -4.04 -1.65 8.99
N ASP A 67 -4.77 -1.94 10.07
CA ASP A 67 -6.11 -2.53 10.06
C ASP A 67 -7.23 -1.47 10.00
N ARG A 68 -6.84 -0.20 9.79
CA ARG A 68 -7.74 0.95 9.68
C ARG A 68 -7.37 1.84 8.52
N VAL A 69 -8.33 2.64 8.08
CA VAL A 69 -8.10 3.71 7.11
C VAL A 69 -7.28 4.82 7.77
N LEU A 70 -6.17 5.20 7.15
CA LEU A 70 -5.40 6.39 7.53
C LEU A 70 -5.90 7.60 6.72
N SER A 71 -6.02 8.75 7.39
CA SER A 71 -6.29 10.03 6.73
C SER A 71 -5.06 10.58 6.02
N ASP A 72 -5.25 11.46 5.03
CA ASP A 72 -4.17 12.14 4.29
C ASP A 72 -3.16 12.80 5.24
N ALA A 73 -3.65 13.42 6.33
CA ALA A 73 -2.81 14.08 7.32
C ALA A 73 -1.99 13.08 8.15
N GLU A 74 -2.54 11.90 8.47
CA GLU A 74 -1.78 10.84 9.16
C GLU A 74 -0.68 10.28 8.25
N ILE A 75 -0.96 10.09 6.97
CA ILE A 75 0.00 9.58 5.99
C ILE A 75 1.16 10.56 5.81
N MET A 76 0.86 11.85 5.66
CA MET A 76 1.90 12.89 5.58
C MET A 76 2.74 12.93 6.86
N ARG A 77 2.11 12.90 8.04
CA ARG A 77 2.85 12.86 9.32
C ARG A 77 3.71 11.62 9.45
N HIS A 78 3.21 10.46 9.05
CA HIS A 78 3.97 9.22 9.08
C HIS A 78 5.19 9.30 8.17
N TYR A 79 5.02 9.73 6.91
CA TYR A 79 6.15 9.96 5.99
C TYR A 79 7.18 10.94 6.56
N GLN A 80 6.74 12.04 7.18
CA GLN A 80 7.65 13.01 7.80
C GLN A 80 8.41 12.41 8.99
N SER A 81 7.82 11.48 9.74
CA SER A 81 8.51 10.81 10.86
C SER A 81 9.60 9.84 10.42
N LEU A 82 9.59 9.41 9.15
CA LEU A 82 10.60 8.55 8.55
C LEU A 82 11.78 9.35 7.95
N LYS A 83 11.66 10.67 7.85
CA LYS A 83 12.75 11.52 7.38
C LYS A 83 13.81 11.64 8.48
N PRO A 84 15.10 11.43 8.17
CA PRO A 84 16.18 11.70 9.12
C PRO A 84 16.30 13.18 9.46
#